data_AF-A0A7V9H6W1-F1
#
_entry.id   AF-A0A7V9H6W1-F1
#
_cell.length_a   1.000
_cell.length_b   1.000
_cell.length_c   1.000
_cell.angle_alpha   90.00
_cell.angle_beta   90.00
_cell.angle_gamma   90.00
#
_symmetry.space_group_name_H-M   'P 1'
#
loop_
_entity.id
_entity.type
_entity.pdbx_description
1 polymer ?
#
loop_
_entity_poly.entity_id
_entity_poly.type
_entity_poly.pdbx_seq_one_letter_code
_entity_poly.pdbx_strand_id
1 'polypeptide(L)'
;PQAGASAEVRRPHAHAYTILSVSGAIGVAGTRLAASGAGPRSVRLTSVEEALASGADAAAAAARALDDVSPADDALASAWYREQTLPVLVTRVLNDLG
;
A
#
# COMPACT_ATOMS: atom_id res chain seq x y z
N PRO A 1 7.65 4.40 -16.72
CA PRO A 1 6.72 3.37 -16.17
C PRO A 1 5.71 3.03 -17.28
N GLN A 2 5.34 1.77 -17.40
CA GLN A 2 4.32 1.33 -18.36
C GLN A 2 2.91 1.64 -17.85
N ALA A 3 2.72 1.56 -16.52
CA ALA A 3 1.51 1.98 -15.82
C ALA A 3 1.88 2.52 -14.42
N GLY A 4 1.01 3.34 -13.84
CA GLY A 4 1.15 3.87 -12.48
C GLY A 4 -0.22 4.10 -11.85
N ALA A 5 -0.36 3.79 -10.57
CA ALA A 5 -1.59 3.96 -9.81
C ALA A 5 -1.30 4.34 -8.35
N SER A 6 -2.28 4.94 -7.70
CA SER A 6 -2.18 5.30 -6.28
C SER A 6 -3.55 5.29 -5.61
N ALA A 7 -3.60 4.80 -4.38
CA ALA A 7 -4.80 4.83 -3.56
C ALA A 7 -4.46 5.37 -2.17
N GLU A 8 -5.40 6.10 -1.57
CA GLU A 8 -5.21 6.72 -0.26
C GLU A 8 -6.50 6.71 0.54
N VAL A 9 -6.37 6.84 1.86
CA VAL A 9 -7.52 7.10 2.73
C VAL A 9 -7.99 8.55 2.53
N ARG A 10 -9.15 8.72 1.91
CA ARG A 10 -9.80 10.03 1.75
C ARG A 10 -10.81 10.28 2.87
N ARG A 11 -10.74 11.46 3.50
CA ARG A 11 -11.71 11.94 4.49
C ARG A 11 -12.30 13.28 4.00
N PRO A 12 -13.63 13.46 4.01
CA PRO A 12 -14.28 14.64 3.42
C PRO A 12 -13.81 16.02 3.95
N HIS A 13 -13.22 16.08 5.15
CA HIS A 13 -12.82 17.33 5.80
C HIS A 13 -11.38 17.29 6.35
N ALA A 14 -10.50 16.46 5.79
CA ALA A 14 -9.09 16.41 6.17
C ALA A 14 -8.23 17.20 5.16
N HIS A 15 -7.57 18.27 5.61
CA HIS A 15 -7.00 19.27 4.70
C HIS A 15 -5.48 19.26 4.50
N ALA A 16 -4.72 18.25 4.99
CA ALA A 16 -3.27 18.21 4.70
C ALA A 16 -2.57 16.85 4.79
N TYR A 17 -3.08 15.90 5.59
CA TYR A 17 -2.37 14.63 5.86
C TYR A 17 -3.26 13.42 5.63
N THR A 18 -2.82 12.52 4.75
CA THR A 18 -3.45 11.20 4.60
C THR A 18 -2.99 10.27 5.72
N ILE A 19 -3.90 9.42 6.23
CA ILE A 19 -3.55 8.39 7.22
C ILE A 19 -2.58 7.39 6.59
N LEU A 20 -2.89 7.03 5.34
CA LEU A 20 -2.23 5.96 4.63
C LEU A 20 -2.44 6.19 3.13
N SER A 21 -1.36 6.07 2.38
CA SER A 21 -1.40 6.00 0.92
C SER A 21 -0.51 4.88 0.42
N VAL A 22 -0.88 4.32 -0.72
CA VAL A 22 -0.11 3.35 -1.48
C VAL A 22 0.08 3.90 -2.88
N SER A 23 1.29 3.78 -3.41
CA SER A 23 1.61 4.10 -4.80
C SER A 23 2.28 2.90 -5.44
N GLY A 24 1.93 2.66 -6.70
CA GLY A 24 2.43 1.55 -7.48
C GLY A 24 2.78 1.94 -8.91
N ALA A 25 3.74 1.25 -9.50
CA ALA A 25 4.07 1.39 -10.90
C ALA A 25 4.55 0.06 -11.50
N ILE A 26 4.21 -0.17 -12.75
CA ILE A 26 4.78 -1.26 -13.56
C ILE A 26 5.99 -0.69 -14.32
N GLY A 27 7.17 -1.25 -14.06
CA GLY A 27 8.40 -0.92 -14.75
C GLY A 27 8.98 -2.11 -15.50
N VAL A 28 10.14 -1.90 -16.14
CA VAL A 28 10.86 -2.95 -16.87
C VAL A 28 11.27 -4.15 -15.99
N ALA A 29 11.40 -3.93 -14.67
CA ALA A 29 11.77 -4.94 -13.69
C ALA A 29 10.57 -5.47 -12.89
N GLY A 30 9.34 -5.28 -13.41
CA GLY A 30 8.09 -5.68 -12.76
C GLY A 30 7.43 -4.57 -11.94
N THR A 31 6.46 -4.98 -11.11
CA THR A 31 5.69 -4.10 -10.24
C THR A 31 6.53 -3.59 -9.07
N ARG A 32 6.40 -2.30 -8.77
CA ARG A 32 6.99 -1.64 -7.60
C ARG A 32 5.90 -0.96 -6.79
N LEU A 33 5.94 -1.14 -5.47
CA LEU A 33 4.92 -0.64 -4.55
C LEU A 33 5.55 0.03 -3.34
N ALA A 34 4.95 1.12 -2.86
CA ALA A 34 5.33 1.75 -1.62
C ALA A 34 4.11 2.23 -0.83
N ALA A 35 4.17 2.12 0.50
CA ALA A 35 3.19 2.64 1.43
C ALA A 35 3.76 3.85 2.20
N SER A 36 2.94 4.87 2.41
CA SER A 36 3.26 6.05 3.22
C SER A 36 2.20 6.20 4.31
N GLY A 37 2.58 6.61 5.52
CA GLY A 37 1.67 6.71 6.68
C GLY A 37 1.52 5.42 7.50
N ALA A 38 2.27 4.36 7.14
CA ALA A 38 2.38 3.11 7.91
C ALA A 38 3.53 3.10 8.93
N GLY A 39 4.22 4.24 9.12
CA GLY A 39 5.41 4.36 9.97
C GLY A 39 6.09 5.73 9.79
N PRO A 40 7.30 5.94 10.35
CA PRO A 40 8.00 7.22 10.32
C PRO A 40 8.51 7.62 8.93
N ARG A 41 8.56 6.67 7.99
CA ARG A 41 8.98 6.88 6.60
C ARG A 41 8.13 6.03 5.67
N SER A 42 8.09 6.40 4.39
CA SER A 42 7.52 5.54 3.36
C SER A 42 8.35 4.26 3.23
N VAL A 43 7.66 3.13 3.07
CA VAL A 43 8.28 1.80 2.99
C VAL A 43 7.91 1.16 1.66
N ARG A 44 8.90 0.55 1.01
CA ARG A 44 8.68 -0.27 -0.19
C ARG A 44 8.10 -1.62 0.22
N LEU A 45 7.04 -2.05 -0.45
CA LEU A 45 6.31 -3.28 -0.12
C LEU A 45 6.91 -4.49 -0.85
N THR A 46 8.14 -4.85 -0.48
CA THR A 46 8.91 -5.91 -1.14
C THR A 46 8.22 -7.26 -1.03
N SER A 47 7.58 -7.55 0.11
CA SER A 47 6.87 -8.82 0.33
C SER A 47 5.67 -8.98 -0.61
N VAL A 48 5.03 -7.88 -1.00
CA VAL A 48 3.96 -7.87 -2.02
C VAL A 48 4.54 -8.08 -3.42
N GLU A 49 5.63 -7.37 -3.75
CA GLU A 49 6.30 -7.49 -5.05
C GLU A 49 6.80 -8.92 -5.31
N GLU A 50 7.36 -9.57 -4.28
CA GLU A 50 7.81 -10.97 -4.33
C GLU A 50 6.64 -11.94 -4.49
N ALA A 51 5.53 -11.72 -3.76
CA ALA A 51 4.33 -12.55 -3.91
C ALA A 51 3.77 -12.49 -5.33
N LEU A 52 3.69 -11.29 -5.92
CA LEU A 52 3.28 -11.11 -7.32
C LEU A 52 4.23 -11.80 -8.29
N ALA A 53 5.55 -11.67 -8.07
CA ALA A 53 6.55 -12.35 -8.89
C ALA A 53 6.46 -13.88 -8.79
N SER A 54 5.98 -14.42 -7.67
CA SER A 54 5.68 -15.85 -7.48
C SER A 54 4.33 -16.30 -8.04
N GLY A 55 3.55 -15.39 -8.63
CA GLY A 55 2.26 -15.70 -9.26
C GLY A 55 1.05 -15.67 -8.32
N ALA A 56 1.17 -15.04 -7.14
CA ALA A 56 0.02 -14.80 -6.27
C ALA A 56 -0.98 -13.83 -6.94
N ASP A 57 -2.27 -14.03 -6.68
CA ASP A 57 -3.28 -13.05 -7.05
C ASP A 57 -3.16 -11.74 -6.23
N ALA A 58 -3.86 -10.70 -6.66
CA ALA A 58 -3.77 -9.38 -6.03
C ALA A 58 -4.16 -9.39 -4.55
N ALA A 59 -5.14 -10.19 -4.15
CA ALA A 59 -5.62 -10.23 -2.77
C ALA A 59 -4.62 -10.96 -1.86
N ALA A 60 -4.09 -12.10 -2.30
CA ALA A 60 -3.07 -12.87 -1.61
C ALA A 60 -1.76 -12.09 -1.49
N ALA A 61 -1.35 -11.40 -2.54
CA ALA A 61 -0.17 -10.53 -2.51
C ALA A 61 -0.37 -9.35 -1.56
N ALA A 62 -1.54 -8.69 -1.58
CA ALA A 62 -1.83 -7.54 -0.73
C ALA A 62 -1.79 -7.86 0.77
N ALA A 63 -2.13 -9.09 1.18
CA ALA A 63 -2.03 -9.53 2.56
C ALA A 63 -0.59 -9.49 3.10
N ARG A 64 0.42 -9.65 2.23
CA ARG A 64 1.84 -9.60 2.58
C ARG A 64 2.36 -8.19 2.84
N ALA A 65 1.56 -7.16 2.57
CA ALA A 65 1.96 -5.77 2.81
C ALA A 65 2.29 -5.48 4.28
N LEU A 66 1.67 -6.23 5.21
CA LEU A 66 1.91 -6.09 6.64
C LEU A 66 3.25 -6.66 7.08
N ASP A 67 3.90 -7.51 6.27
CA ASP A 67 5.22 -8.05 6.59
C ASP A 67 6.33 -6.98 6.50
N ASP A 68 6.07 -5.90 5.76
CA ASP A 68 7.05 -4.83 5.52
C ASP A 68 6.88 -3.61 6.46
N VAL A 69 5.76 -3.53 7.20
CA VAL A 69 5.42 -2.36 8.01
C VAL A 69 5.10 -2.72 9.45
N SER A 70 5.28 -1.77 10.36
CA SER A 70 4.84 -1.88 11.75
C SER A 70 4.02 -0.64 12.12
N PRO A 71 2.71 -0.64 11.81
CA PRO A 71 1.86 0.52 12.09
C PRO A 71 1.79 0.80 13.59
N ALA A 72 1.73 2.09 13.93
CA ALA A 72 1.53 2.54 15.31
C ALA A 72 0.25 3.37 15.43
N ASP A 73 -0.26 3.51 16.65
CA ASP A 73 -1.32 4.46 16.97
C ASP A 73 -0.78 5.89 16.90
N ASP A 74 -1.60 6.83 16.45
CA ASP A 74 -1.33 8.27 16.54
C ASP A 74 -2.63 9.08 16.62
N ALA A 75 -2.51 10.40 16.55
CA ALA A 75 -3.65 11.31 16.57
C ALA A 75 -4.60 11.19 15.36
N LEU A 76 -4.19 10.52 14.28
CA LEU A 76 -4.94 10.42 13.03
C LEU A 76 -5.72 9.11 12.89
N ALA A 77 -5.15 8.00 13.38
CA ALA A 77 -5.74 6.65 13.33
C ALA A 77 -5.02 5.69 14.29
N SER A 78 -5.64 4.53 14.54
CA SER A 78 -4.98 3.42 15.23
C SER A 78 -4.11 2.57 14.30
N ALA A 79 -3.14 1.86 14.86
CA ALA A 79 -2.38 0.78 14.25
C ALA A 79 -3.31 -0.26 13.64
N TRP A 80 -4.30 -0.73 14.40
CA TRP A 80 -5.30 -1.69 13.91
C TRP A 80 -6.01 -1.19 12.65
N TYR A 81 -6.44 0.08 12.62
CA TYR A 81 -7.09 0.64 11.44
C TYR A 81 -6.16 0.66 10.22
N ARG A 82 -4.88 1.01 10.42
CA ARG A 82 -3.85 0.96 9.36
C ARG A 82 -3.61 -0.46 8.87
N GLU A 83 -3.54 -1.43 9.78
CA GLU A 83 -3.37 -2.85 9.44
C GLU A 83 -4.51 -3.38 8.58
N GLN A 84 -5.76 -3.02 8.92
CA GLN A 84 -6.92 -3.42 8.11
C GLN A 84 -6.98 -2.68 6.75
N THR A 85 -6.54 -1.43 6.72
CA THR A 85 -6.69 -0.57 5.53
C THR A 85 -5.57 -0.80 4.51
N LEU A 86 -4.35 -1.14 4.94
CA LEU A 86 -3.21 -1.28 4.04
C LEU A 86 -3.44 -2.32 2.94
N PRO A 87 -3.84 -3.57 3.23
CA PRO A 87 -4.12 -4.55 2.18
C PRO A 87 -5.20 -4.07 1.21
N VAL A 88 -6.23 -3.36 1.70
CA VAL A 88 -7.30 -2.81 0.85
C VAL A 88 -6.76 -1.79 -0.15
N LEU A 89 -5.88 -0.87 0.29
CA LEU A 89 -5.27 0.11 -0.61
C LEU A 89 -4.32 -0.56 -1.61
N VAL A 90 -3.56 -1.57 -1.19
CA VAL A 90 -2.69 -2.34 -2.08
C VAL A 90 -3.50 -3.04 -3.16
N THR A 91 -4.58 -3.76 -2.79
CA THR A 91 -5.46 -4.42 -3.76
C THR A 91 -6.05 -3.43 -4.77
N ARG A 92 -6.46 -2.23 -4.33
CA ARG A 92 -6.95 -1.18 -5.23
C ARG A 92 -5.88 -0.75 -6.24
N VAL A 93 -4.67 -0.47 -5.78
CA VAL A 93 -3.55 -0.10 -6.65
C VAL A 93 -3.22 -1.22 -7.63
N LEU A 94 -3.24 -2.48 -7.20
CA LEU A 94 -2.99 -3.62 -8.08
C LEU A 94 -4.06 -3.76 -9.16
N ASN A 95 -5.33 -3.66 -8.80
CA ASN A 95 -6.42 -3.71 -9.77
C ASN A 95 -6.38 -2.54 -10.77
N ASP A 96 -5.96 -1.35 -10.33
CA ASP A 96 -5.83 -0.17 -11.20
C ASP A 96 -4.62 -0.28 -12.15
N LEU A 97 -3.62 -1.11 -11.83
CA LEU A 97 -2.44 -1.32 -12.66
C LEU A 97 -2.66 -2.32 -13.81
N GLY A 98 -3.67 -3.19 -13.71
CA GLY A 98 -4.01 -4.21 -14.72
C GLY A 98 -3.75 -5.63 -14.22
#